data_AF-A0A8T6CKI6-F1
#
_entry.id   AF-A0A8T6CKI6-F1
#
_cell.length_a   1.000
_cell.length_b   1.000
_cell.length_c   1.000
_cell.angle_alpha   90.00
_cell.angle_beta   90.00
_cell.angle_gamma   90.00
#
_symmetry.space_group_name_H-M   'P 1'
#
loop_
_entity.id
_entity.type
_entity.pdbx_description
1 polymer ?
#
loop_
_entity_poly.entity_id
_entity_poly.type
_entity_poly.pdbx_seq_one_letter_code
_entity_poly.pdbx_strand_id
1 'polypeptide(L)'
;MLFGLLAPMRRYDRVVSAPEPETPTAAQVLSWAPALTAIGVAYAALIPLIRDPAVESVATAEYRALVLLLLGLGALIAIEARRLGRWEPAVAAWALVLVVVAGSWPIFDWTPWTLAVTYSAIGVAVFGVLTRWRRPGLDGADIAIQIIAWSGLALGPVAALMALGERVDTLRVDAPTLVEFRALTLLLLPVAGAVVFEGRRFGVRWALLPASALVMVSLELAIATQEPGNVQFYTLPAAVYVALVGLMTRSSERLSDDIGWHEVLQVVAAGLLVLPQAEQGFEPGGARWGLVLLIEGIALLGVAIVLNTRWLAVSAVATISGVALRFLWVNRNTDLVPYWVMLAVAGFVLLAIGMTVLLQREWWDRSRLRLVRRWRQGAVGADTEDGVPLLALLTPLAPVLTIVAITTGD
;
A
#
# COMPACT_ATOMS: atom_id res chain seq x y z
N MET A 1 -48.58 -2.08 3.69
CA MET A 1 -49.82 -1.96 2.87
C MET A 1 -49.61 -1.18 1.58
N LEU A 2 -49.07 0.06 1.60
CA LEU A 2 -48.81 0.86 0.37
C LEU A 2 -47.91 0.17 -0.66
N PHE A 3 -46.84 -0.49 -0.23
CA PHE A 3 -45.93 -1.23 -1.12
C PHE A 3 -46.62 -2.39 -1.87
N GLY A 4 -47.56 -3.07 -1.19
CA GLY A 4 -48.37 -4.14 -1.77
C GLY A 4 -49.51 -3.64 -2.65
N LEU A 5 -49.99 -2.41 -2.43
CA LEU A 5 -51.04 -1.76 -3.23
C LEU A 5 -50.50 -1.16 -4.55
N LEU A 6 -49.23 -0.76 -4.59
CA LEU A 6 -48.59 -0.23 -5.80
C LEU A 6 -47.90 -1.30 -6.66
N ALA A 7 -47.59 -2.47 -6.08
CA ALA A 7 -46.99 -3.60 -6.80
C ALA A 7 -47.81 -4.11 -8.02
N PRO A 8 -49.17 -4.13 -8.01
CA PRO A 8 -49.97 -4.57 -9.16
C PRO A 8 -50.06 -3.52 -10.28
N MET A 9 -49.93 -2.22 -9.97
CA MET A 9 -49.90 -1.14 -10.98
C MET A 9 -48.56 -1.07 -11.74
N ARG A 10 -47.61 -1.95 -11.41
CA ARG A 10 -46.30 -2.11 -12.07
C ARG A 10 -46.23 -3.30 -13.02
N ARG A 11 -47.37 -3.77 -13.53
CA ARG A 11 -47.34 -4.58 -14.76
C ARG A 11 -46.83 -3.67 -15.89
N TYR A 12 -45.52 -3.60 -16.01
CA TYR A 12 -44.83 -3.16 -17.20
C TYR A 12 -45.18 -4.17 -18.29
N ASP A 13 -46.29 -3.92 -18.97
CA ASP A 13 -46.43 -4.42 -20.33
C ASP A 13 -45.17 -3.99 -21.08
N ARG A 14 -44.55 -4.94 -21.77
CA ARG A 14 -43.44 -4.71 -22.69
C ARG A 14 -43.92 -3.79 -23.81
N VAL A 15 -44.09 -2.51 -23.52
CA VAL A 15 -44.39 -1.49 -24.53
C VAL A 15 -43.06 -1.14 -25.16
N VAL A 16 -42.81 -1.83 -26.26
CA VAL A 16 -41.73 -1.61 -27.21
C VAL A 16 -42.03 -0.31 -27.98
N SER A 17 -41.86 0.84 -27.32
CA SER A 17 -41.76 2.15 -27.99
C SER A 17 -41.58 3.24 -26.92
N ALA A 18 -40.39 3.85 -26.93
CA ALA A 18 -39.84 4.90 -26.05
C ALA A 18 -40.71 6.19 -25.93
N PRO A 19 -40.28 7.30 -25.28
CA PRO A 19 -39.18 7.55 -24.30
C PRO A 19 -39.63 8.36 -23.06
N GLU A 20 -39.06 8.09 -21.89
CA GLU A 20 -38.54 9.11 -20.94
C GLU A 20 -37.91 8.36 -19.76
N PRO A 21 -36.58 8.40 -19.57
CA PRO A 21 -35.90 7.64 -18.52
C PRO A 21 -36.17 8.15 -17.08
N GLU A 22 -36.85 9.29 -16.91
CA GLU A 22 -37.01 9.99 -15.63
C GLU A 22 -38.29 9.64 -14.85
N THR A 23 -39.38 9.28 -15.53
CA THR A 23 -40.62 8.84 -14.88
C THR A 23 -40.51 7.53 -14.08
N PRO A 24 -39.73 6.50 -14.49
CA PRO A 24 -39.61 5.28 -13.69
C PRO A 24 -38.77 5.47 -12.43
N THR A 25 -37.76 6.35 -12.42
CA THR A 25 -36.94 6.61 -11.21
C THR A 25 -37.71 7.37 -10.14
N ALA A 26 -38.49 8.39 -10.51
CA ALA A 26 -39.30 9.14 -9.56
C ALA A 26 -40.36 8.26 -8.87
N ALA A 27 -41.07 7.42 -9.64
CA ALA A 27 -42.05 6.47 -9.10
C ALA A 27 -41.38 5.38 -8.23
N GLN A 28 -40.12 5.05 -8.50
CA GLN A 28 -39.33 4.09 -7.73
C GLN A 28 -38.88 4.68 -6.39
N VAL A 29 -38.32 5.89 -6.38
CA VAL A 29 -37.95 6.61 -5.15
C VAL A 29 -39.18 6.87 -4.28
N LEU A 30 -40.31 7.27 -4.89
CA LEU A 30 -41.58 7.45 -4.18
C LEU A 30 -42.11 6.15 -3.56
N SER A 31 -41.85 5.00 -4.17
CA SER A 31 -42.24 3.70 -3.59
C SER A 31 -41.42 3.31 -2.36
N TRP A 32 -40.21 3.85 -2.23
CA TRP A 32 -39.36 3.66 -1.05
C TRP A 32 -39.65 4.68 0.04
N ALA A 33 -40.30 5.82 -0.30
CA ALA A 33 -40.59 6.89 0.64
C ALA A 33 -41.24 6.40 1.94
N PRO A 34 -42.27 5.52 1.95
CA PRO A 34 -42.86 5.04 3.21
C PRO A 34 -41.87 4.27 4.10
N ALA A 35 -40.99 3.47 3.50
CA ALA A 35 -39.97 2.72 4.25
C ALA A 35 -38.85 3.63 4.75
N LEU A 36 -38.41 4.59 3.93
CA LEU A 36 -37.45 5.62 4.33
C LEU A 36 -38.00 6.51 5.44
N THR A 37 -39.29 6.88 5.39
CA THR A 37 -39.97 7.61 6.46
C THR A 37 -40.05 6.78 7.73
N ALA A 38 -40.38 5.48 7.64
CA ALA A 38 -40.39 4.59 8.81
C ALA A 38 -39.00 4.48 9.46
N ILE A 39 -37.93 4.37 8.68
CA ILE A 39 -36.54 4.39 9.16
C ILE A 39 -36.22 5.74 9.80
N GLY A 40 -36.57 6.85 9.17
CA GLY A 40 -36.34 8.19 9.71
C GLY A 40 -37.06 8.43 11.04
N VAL A 41 -38.30 7.94 11.18
CA VAL A 41 -39.06 8.00 12.44
C VAL A 41 -38.44 7.11 13.51
N ALA A 42 -38.05 5.87 13.16
CA ALA A 42 -37.36 4.97 14.08
C ALA A 42 -36.02 5.54 14.56
N TYR A 43 -35.24 6.15 13.66
CA TYR A 43 -33.99 6.82 14.01
C TYR A 43 -34.22 8.06 14.88
N ALA A 44 -35.22 8.90 14.57
CA ALA A 44 -35.54 10.07 15.37
C ALA A 44 -35.98 9.70 16.80
N ALA A 45 -36.72 8.59 16.96
CA ALA A 45 -37.06 8.04 18.27
C ALA A 45 -35.85 7.50 19.03
N LEU A 46 -34.81 7.08 18.32
CA LEU A 46 -33.56 6.56 18.89
C LEU A 46 -32.60 7.67 19.37
N ILE A 47 -32.66 8.88 18.79
CA ILE A 47 -31.78 10.02 19.13
C ILE A 47 -31.69 10.31 20.65
N PRO A 48 -32.81 10.44 21.40
CA PRO A 48 -32.72 10.70 22.84
C PRO A 48 -32.06 9.55 23.61
N LEU A 49 -32.25 8.30 23.17
CA LEU A 49 -31.63 7.12 23.78
C LEU A 49 -30.12 7.04 23.48
N ILE A 50 -29.70 7.44 22.28
CA ILE A 50 -28.27 7.53 21.92
C ILE A 50 -27.55 8.62 22.73
N ARG A 51 -28.26 9.71 23.05
CA ARG A 51 -27.69 10.85 23.79
C ARG A 51 -27.66 10.66 25.29
N ASP A 52 -28.36 9.66 25.81
CA ASP A 52 -28.39 9.34 27.24
C ASP A 52 -27.26 8.36 27.58
N PRO A 53 -26.21 8.79 28.30
CA PRO A 53 -25.10 7.90 28.66
C PRO A 53 -25.50 6.81 29.66
N ALA A 54 -26.66 6.91 30.32
CA ALA A 54 -27.17 5.90 31.24
C ALA A 54 -27.91 4.76 30.52
N VAL A 55 -28.25 4.94 29.25
CA VAL A 55 -29.01 3.96 28.46
C VAL A 55 -28.10 3.34 27.43
N GLU A 56 -27.97 2.02 27.50
CA GLU A 56 -27.37 1.24 26.44
C GLU A 56 -28.33 1.18 25.26
N SER A 57 -28.31 2.24 24.44
CA SER A 57 -29.24 2.49 23.30
C SER A 57 -29.43 1.28 22.38
N VAL A 58 -28.43 0.43 22.35
CA VAL A 58 -28.29 -0.76 21.56
C VAL A 58 -29.18 -1.92 22.03
N ALA A 59 -29.40 -2.04 23.34
CA ALA A 59 -30.25 -3.06 23.94
C ALA A 59 -31.75 -2.75 23.77
N THR A 60 -32.08 -1.53 23.32
CA THR A 60 -33.45 -1.04 23.18
C THR A 60 -34.18 -1.69 22.01
N ALA A 61 -35.51 -1.82 22.14
CA ALA A 61 -36.35 -2.40 21.10
C ALA A 61 -36.37 -1.52 19.84
N GLU A 62 -36.23 -0.21 20.02
CA GLU A 62 -36.16 0.84 19.01
C GLU A 62 -34.95 0.63 18.09
N TYR A 63 -33.80 0.31 18.67
CA TYR A 63 -32.58 0.01 17.91
C TYR A 63 -32.73 -1.25 17.07
N ARG A 64 -33.24 -2.32 17.68
CA ARG A 64 -33.49 -3.60 16.99
C ARG A 64 -34.52 -3.45 15.87
N ALA A 65 -35.56 -2.65 16.09
CA ALA A 65 -36.56 -2.33 15.08
C ALA A 65 -35.97 -1.55 13.91
N LEU A 66 -35.09 -0.56 14.17
CA LEU A 66 -34.38 0.18 13.14
C LEU A 66 -33.51 -0.75 12.27
N VAL A 67 -32.76 -1.67 12.89
CA VAL A 67 -31.93 -2.68 12.19
C VAL A 67 -32.77 -3.61 11.31
N LEU A 68 -33.89 -4.12 11.82
CA LEU A 68 -34.80 -4.98 11.05
C LEU A 68 -35.48 -4.22 9.89
N LEU A 69 -35.87 -2.97 10.11
CA LEU A 69 -36.45 -2.11 9.07
C LEU A 69 -35.45 -1.83 7.95
N LEU A 70 -34.19 -1.57 8.31
CA LEU A 70 -33.11 -1.42 7.35
C LEU A 70 -32.90 -2.74 6.56
N LEU A 71 -32.76 -3.90 7.20
CA LEU A 71 -32.64 -5.18 6.49
C LEU A 71 -33.81 -5.45 5.54
N GLY A 72 -35.04 -5.16 5.99
CA GLY A 72 -36.25 -5.28 5.18
C GLY A 72 -36.22 -4.35 3.97
N LEU A 73 -35.77 -3.10 4.14
CA LEU A 73 -35.59 -2.16 3.04
C LEU A 73 -34.53 -2.64 2.04
N GLY A 74 -33.38 -3.13 2.53
CA GLY A 74 -32.33 -3.69 1.68
C GLY A 74 -32.82 -4.86 0.83
N ALA A 75 -33.56 -5.81 1.44
CA ALA A 75 -34.16 -6.93 0.71
C ALA A 75 -35.18 -6.46 -0.35
N LEU A 76 -36.02 -5.47 -0.03
CA LEU A 76 -36.99 -4.89 -0.98
C LEU A 76 -36.30 -4.24 -2.18
N ILE A 77 -35.28 -3.41 -1.93
CA ILE A 77 -34.50 -2.74 -2.96
C ILE A 77 -33.79 -3.79 -3.84
N ALA A 78 -33.25 -4.87 -3.27
CA ALA A 78 -32.59 -5.94 -4.03
C ALA A 78 -33.57 -6.73 -4.92
N ILE A 79 -34.76 -7.05 -4.42
CA ILE A 79 -35.82 -7.71 -5.20
C ILE A 79 -36.25 -6.82 -6.37
N GLU A 80 -36.38 -5.52 -6.13
CA GLU A 80 -36.81 -4.54 -7.13
C GLU A 80 -35.74 -4.29 -8.20
N ALA A 81 -34.46 -4.19 -7.81
CA ALA A 81 -33.33 -4.16 -8.73
C ALA A 81 -33.35 -5.36 -9.70
N ARG A 82 -33.54 -6.57 -9.16
CA ARG A 82 -33.61 -7.79 -9.97
C ARG A 82 -34.78 -7.78 -10.95
N ARG A 83 -35.94 -7.27 -10.55
CA ARG A 83 -37.14 -7.21 -11.40
C ARG A 83 -36.98 -6.23 -12.57
N LEU A 84 -36.30 -5.11 -12.34
CA LEU A 84 -36.15 -4.03 -13.34
C LEU A 84 -34.91 -4.20 -14.23
N GLY A 85 -34.05 -5.18 -13.95
CA GLY A 85 -32.77 -5.34 -14.64
C GLY A 85 -31.80 -4.18 -14.40
N ARG A 86 -32.07 -3.32 -13.41
CA ARG A 86 -31.23 -2.18 -13.01
C ARG A 86 -30.43 -2.55 -11.78
N TRP A 87 -29.13 -2.28 -11.81
CA TRP A 87 -28.21 -2.74 -10.76
C TRP A 87 -27.85 -1.65 -9.74
N GLU A 88 -28.10 -0.38 -10.04
CA GLU A 88 -27.92 0.74 -9.11
C GLU A 88 -28.64 0.50 -7.77
N PRO A 89 -29.90 0.02 -7.72
CA PRO A 89 -30.57 -0.25 -6.46
C PRO A 89 -29.98 -1.47 -5.75
N ALA A 90 -29.44 -2.47 -6.46
CA ALA A 90 -28.77 -3.60 -5.82
C ALA A 90 -27.53 -3.16 -5.03
N VAL A 91 -26.79 -2.16 -5.52
CA VAL A 91 -25.67 -1.55 -4.79
C VAL A 91 -26.17 -0.81 -3.54
N ALA A 92 -27.27 -0.05 -3.66
CA ALA A 92 -27.88 0.64 -2.52
C ALA A 92 -28.38 -0.35 -1.45
N ALA A 93 -29.05 -1.43 -1.86
CA ALA A 93 -29.48 -2.52 -0.98
C ALA A 93 -28.31 -3.16 -0.24
N TRP A 94 -27.22 -3.41 -0.97
CA TRP A 94 -26.02 -4.01 -0.41
C TRP A 94 -25.30 -3.08 0.58
N ALA A 95 -25.13 -1.80 0.22
CA ALA A 95 -24.60 -0.79 1.13
C ALA A 95 -25.42 -0.72 2.42
N LEU A 96 -26.75 -0.82 2.30
CA LEU A 96 -27.65 -0.80 3.43
C LEU A 96 -27.52 -2.06 4.31
N VAL A 97 -27.33 -3.25 3.73
CA VAL A 97 -26.98 -4.46 4.49
C VAL A 97 -25.66 -4.28 5.24
N LEU A 98 -24.64 -3.70 4.60
CA LEU A 98 -23.36 -3.44 5.26
C LEU A 98 -23.51 -2.45 6.42
N VAL A 99 -24.29 -1.38 6.24
CA VAL A 99 -24.62 -0.41 7.31
C VAL A 99 -25.38 -1.08 8.44
N VAL A 100 -26.31 -2.00 8.15
CA VAL A 100 -26.99 -2.77 9.19
C VAL A 100 -26.00 -3.64 9.94
N VAL A 101 -25.09 -4.34 9.28
CA VAL A 101 -24.08 -5.16 9.96
C VAL A 101 -23.24 -4.28 10.90
N ALA A 102 -22.79 -3.10 10.46
CA ALA A 102 -22.10 -2.12 11.29
C ALA A 102 -22.98 -1.56 12.41
N GLY A 103 -24.26 -1.30 12.17
CA GLY A 103 -25.20 -0.83 13.18
C GLY A 103 -25.51 -1.93 14.19
N SER A 104 -25.64 -3.18 13.77
CA SER A 104 -25.89 -4.30 14.69
C SER A 104 -24.70 -4.63 15.60
N TRP A 105 -23.55 -4.04 15.29
CA TRP A 105 -22.28 -4.23 15.96
C TRP A 105 -22.36 -4.14 17.49
N PRO A 106 -22.90 -3.05 18.07
CA PRO A 106 -22.88 -2.94 19.51
C PRO A 106 -23.90 -3.91 20.14
N ILE A 107 -24.92 -4.38 19.40
CA ILE A 107 -26.03 -5.21 19.94
C ILE A 107 -25.53 -6.56 20.40
N PHE A 108 -24.55 -7.08 19.70
CA PHE A 108 -24.05 -8.41 19.97
C PHE A 108 -22.84 -8.41 20.92
N ASP A 109 -22.46 -7.25 21.47
CA ASP A 109 -21.25 -7.09 22.29
C ASP A 109 -20.00 -7.67 21.60
N TRP A 110 -19.98 -7.51 20.29
CA TRP A 110 -18.93 -8.07 19.46
C TRP A 110 -17.63 -7.27 19.64
N THR A 111 -16.51 -7.97 19.76
CA THR A 111 -15.19 -7.36 19.92
C THR A 111 -14.71 -6.80 18.58
N PRO A 112 -14.18 -5.56 18.47
CA PRO A 112 -13.93 -4.82 17.21
C PRO A 112 -13.44 -5.63 15.99
N TRP A 113 -12.53 -6.58 16.20
CA TRP A 113 -12.02 -7.47 15.17
C TRP A 113 -13.07 -8.44 14.56
N THR A 114 -14.10 -8.84 15.30
CA THR A 114 -15.17 -9.72 14.80
C THR A 114 -15.99 -9.06 13.69
N LEU A 115 -16.04 -7.72 13.61
CA LEU A 115 -16.73 -6.96 12.55
C LEU A 115 -15.98 -7.18 11.25
N ALA A 116 -14.67 -7.02 11.33
CA ALA A 116 -13.74 -7.16 10.22
C ALA A 116 -13.76 -8.58 9.65
N VAL A 117 -13.76 -9.58 10.54
CA VAL A 117 -13.88 -10.99 10.14
C VAL A 117 -15.24 -11.26 9.50
N THR A 118 -16.32 -10.73 10.07
CA THR A 118 -17.68 -10.90 9.53
C THR A 118 -17.83 -10.27 8.14
N TYR A 119 -17.37 -9.03 7.95
CA TYR A 119 -17.37 -8.38 6.63
C TYR A 119 -16.55 -9.15 5.61
N SER A 120 -15.39 -9.66 6.00
CA SER A 120 -14.53 -10.42 5.10
C SER A 120 -15.12 -11.77 4.74
N ALA A 121 -15.68 -12.50 5.71
CA ALA A 121 -16.31 -13.81 5.46
C ALA A 121 -17.51 -13.68 4.52
N ILE A 122 -18.37 -12.68 4.77
CA ILE A 122 -19.47 -12.32 3.88
C ILE A 122 -18.92 -11.90 2.51
N GLY A 123 -17.87 -11.07 2.48
CA GLY A 123 -17.21 -10.59 1.27
C GLY A 123 -16.66 -11.71 0.39
N VAL A 124 -15.94 -12.67 0.97
CA VAL A 124 -15.41 -13.85 0.28
C VAL A 124 -16.55 -14.68 -0.32
N ALA A 125 -17.61 -14.94 0.45
CA ALA A 125 -18.76 -15.70 -0.02
C ALA A 125 -19.48 -14.99 -1.19
N VAL A 126 -19.74 -13.69 -1.05
CA VAL A 126 -20.38 -12.87 -2.08
C VAL A 126 -19.50 -12.77 -3.32
N PHE A 127 -18.19 -12.56 -3.16
CA PHE A 127 -17.23 -12.57 -4.25
C PHE A 127 -17.28 -13.88 -5.03
N GLY A 128 -17.23 -15.03 -4.34
CA GLY A 128 -17.30 -16.35 -4.97
C GLY A 128 -18.61 -16.58 -5.74
N VAL A 129 -19.75 -16.25 -5.13
CA VAL A 129 -21.08 -16.41 -5.77
C VAL A 129 -21.23 -15.50 -6.99
N LEU A 130 -20.80 -14.25 -6.89
CA LEU A 130 -20.92 -13.27 -7.97
C LEU A 130 -19.87 -13.45 -9.06
N THR A 131 -18.80 -14.21 -8.81
CA THR A 131 -17.72 -14.44 -9.77
C THR A 131 -18.24 -14.86 -11.13
N ARG A 132 -19.17 -15.82 -11.20
CA ARG A 132 -19.73 -16.35 -12.45
C ARG A 132 -20.52 -15.34 -13.28
N TRP A 133 -21.00 -14.27 -12.66
CA TRP A 133 -21.84 -13.25 -13.29
C TRP A 133 -21.08 -11.97 -13.62
N ARG A 134 -19.88 -11.78 -13.07
CA ARG A 134 -19.01 -10.67 -13.46
C ARG A 134 -18.56 -10.82 -14.90
N ARG A 135 -18.78 -9.82 -15.75
CA ARG A 135 -18.15 -9.74 -17.07
C ARG A 135 -17.22 -8.52 -17.12
N PRO A 136 -16.17 -8.56 -17.95
CA PRO A 136 -15.41 -7.37 -18.26
C PRO A 136 -16.28 -6.47 -19.15
N GLY A 137 -16.84 -5.43 -18.57
CA GLY A 137 -17.74 -4.49 -19.25
C GLY A 137 -17.84 -3.19 -18.47
N LEU A 138 -18.15 -2.10 -19.18
CA LEU A 138 -18.47 -0.79 -18.58
C LEU A 138 -19.99 -0.61 -18.38
N ASP A 139 -20.76 -1.68 -18.59
CA ASP A 139 -22.20 -1.67 -18.33
C ASP A 139 -22.42 -1.46 -16.82
N GLY A 140 -23.39 -0.63 -16.46
CA GLY A 140 -23.68 -0.32 -15.05
C GLY A 140 -23.97 -1.58 -14.21
N ALA A 141 -24.42 -2.66 -14.85
CA ALA A 141 -24.57 -3.99 -14.27
C ALA A 141 -23.23 -4.59 -13.80
N ASP A 142 -22.24 -4.61 -14.68
CA ASP A 142 -20.93 -5.19 -14.39
C ASP A 142 -20.20 -4.37 -13.32
N ILE A 143 -20.29 -3.03 -13.38
CA ILE A 143 -19.74 -2.13 -12.36
C ILE A 143 -20.38 -2.41 -11.00
N ALA A 144 -21.71 -2.50 -10.93
CA ALA A 144 -22.42 -2.79 -9.68
C ALA A 144 -22.06 -4.16 -9.09
N ILE A 145 -22.01 -5.21 -9.92
CA ILE A 145 -21.60 -6.55 -9.47
C ILE A 145 -20.15 -6.53 -8.96
N GLN A 146 -19.25 -5.79 -9.62
CA GLN A 146 -17.88 -5.62 -9.16
C GLN A 146 -17.82 -4.90 -7.79
N ILE A 147 -18.53 -3.79 -7.62
CA ILE A 147 -18.58 -3.06 -6.34
C ILE A 147 -19.08 -3.96 -5.21
N ILE A 148 -20.20 -4.66 -5.44
CA ILE A 148 -20.79 -5.56 -4.43
C ILE A 148 -19.80 -6.69 -4.10
N ALA A 149 -19.21 -7.33 -5.11
CA ALA A 149 -18.28 -8.45 -4.92
C ALA A 149 -17.01 -8.05 -4.15
N TRP A 150 -16.50 -6.83 -4.37
CA TRP A 150 -15.25 -6.37 -3.74
C TRP A 150 -15.46 -5.69 -2.39
N SER A 151 -16.63 -5.10 -2.15
CA SER A 151 -16.88 -4.30 -0.95
C SER A 151 -16.64 -5.05 0.36
N GLY A 152 -17.11 -6.30 0.54
CA GLY A 152 -16.85 -7.05 1.78
C GLY A 152 -15.38 -7.43 1.97
N LEU A 153 -14.67 -7.74 0.87
CA LEU A 153 -13.23 -8.01 0.87
C LEU A 153 -12.40 -6.76 1.20
N ALA A 154 -12.86 -5.57 0.81
CA ALA A 154 -12.17 -4.31 1.10
C ALA A 154 -12.53 -3.76 2.50
N LEU A 155 -13.81 -3.81 2.87
CA LEU A 155 -14.30 -3.27 4.14
C LEU A 155 -13.82 -4.07 5.35
N GLY A 156 -13.58 -5.38 5.20
CA GLY A 156 -13.02 -6.20 6.26
C GLY A 156 -11.67 -5.71 6.78
N PRO A 157 -10.61 -5.66 5.96
CA PRO A 157 -9.32 -5.08 6.34
C PRO A 157 -9.40 -3.64 6.86
N VAL A 158 -10.25 -2.80 6.25
CA VAL A 158 -10.45 -1.41 6.71
C VAL A 158 -11.05 -1.38 8.12
N ALA A 159 -12.07 -2.18 8.39
CA ALA A 159 -12.66 -2.31 9.72
C ALA A 159 -11.63 -2.84 10.74
N ALA A 160 -10.79 -3.81 10.36
CA ALA A 160 -9.72 -4.30 11.24
C ALA A 160 -8.68 -3.21 11.55
N LEU A 161 -8.31 -2.39 10.56
CA LEU A 161 -7.39 -1.26 10.75
C LEU A 161 -7.98 -0.19 11.67
N MET A 162 -9.25 0.17 11.49
CA MET A 162 -9.93 1.13 12.37
C MET A 162 -10.02 0.61 13.81
N ALA A 163 -10.43 -0.65 13.97
CA ALA A 163 -10.47 -1.32 15.27
C ALA A 163 -9.10 -1.37 15.96
N LEU A 164 -8.04 -1.65 15.19
CA LEU A 164 -6.67 -1.67 15.71
C LEU A 164 -6.24 -0.26 16.14
N GLY A 165 -6.49 0.77 15.34
CA GLY A 165 -6.13 2.15 15.65
C GLY A 165 -6.77 2.64 16.95
N GLU A 166 -8.08 2.46 17.09
CA GLU A 166 -8.81 2.81 18.31
C GLU A 166 -8.26 2.07 19.54
N ARG A 167 -7.92 0.78 19.40
CA ARG A 167 -7.44 -0.03 20.52
C ARG A 167 -6.02 0.30 20.95
N VAL A 168 -5.13 0.61 19.99
CA VAL A 168 -3.76 1.06 20.27
C VAL A 168 -3.80 2.40 21.01
N ASP A 169 -4.64 3.33 20.57
CA ASP A 169 -4.78 4.64 21.19
C ASP A 169 -5.37 4.56 22.61
N THR A 170 -6.37 3.70 22.81
CA THR A 170 -7.07 3.57 24.10
C THR A 170 -6.27 2.76 25.13
N LEU A 171 -5.65 1.65 24.73
CA LEU A 171 -4.97 0.76 25.67
C LEU A 171 -3.48 1.11 25.87
N ARG A 172 -2.87 1.90 24.98
CA ARG A 172 -1.41 2.15 24.95
C ARG A 172 -0.58 0.86 25.03
N VAL A 173 -1.10 -0.22 24.44
CA VAL A 173 -0.47 -1.54 24.40
C VAL A 173 0.23 -1.70 23.05
N ASP A 174 1.33 -2.45 23.05
CA ASP A 174 2.02 -2.85 21.82
C ASP A 174 1.06 -3.57 20.87
N ALA A 175 0.74 -2.88 19.77
CA ALA A 175 -0.17 -3.33 18.71
C ALA A 175 -0.03 -4.80 18.25
N PRO A 176 1.19 -5.38 18.15
CA PRO A 176 1.36 -6.74 17.63
C PRO A 176 0.81 -7.85 18.54
N THR A 177 0.51 -7.54 19.81
CA THR A 177 -0.06 -8.51 20.76
C THR A 177 -1.59 -8.63 20.64
N LEU A 178 -2.22 -7.71 19.91
CA LEU A 178 -3.67 -7.59 19.80
C LEU A 178 -4.26 -8.60 18.80
N VAL A 179 -5.45 -9.12 19.12
CA VAL A 179 -6.18 -10.08 18.27
C VAL A 179 -6.59 -9.45 16.93
N GLU A 180 -6.84 -8.15 16.93
CA GLU A 180 -7.14 -7.31 15.77
C GLU A 180 -6.01 -7.38 14.72
N PHE A 181 -4.76 -7.43 15.18
CA PHE A 181 -3.58 -7.48 14.32
C PHE A 181 -3.46 -8.85 13.62
N ARG A 182 -3.76 -9.94 14.35
CA ARG A 182 -3.86 -11.30 13.79
C ARG A 182 -5.04 -11.43 12.81
N ALA A 183 -6.17 -10.79 13.12
CA ALA A 183 -7.30 -10.75 12.20
C ALA A 183 -6.88 -10.06 10.89
N LEU A 184 -6.28 -8.87 10.94
CA LEU A 184 -5.79 -8.17 9.75
C LEU A 184 -4.86 -9.04 8.89
N THR A 185 -3.92 -9.73 9.53
CA THR A 185 -3.01 -10.68 8.87
C THR A 185 -3.77 -11.71 8.02
N LEU A 186 -4.78 -12.35 8.61
CA LEU A 186 -5.58 -13.39 7.95
C LEU A 186 -6.51 -12.81 6.88
N LEU A 187 -6.98 -11.57 7.04
CA LEU A 187 -7.91 -10.94 6.12
C LEU A 187 -7.25 -10.47 4.81
N LEU A 188 -5.97 -10.13 4.83
CA LEU A 188 -5.25 -9.71 3.61
C LEU A 188 -5.03 -10.88 2.62
N LEU A 189 -4.95 -12.13 3.09
CA LEU A 189 -4.70 -13.30 2.25
C LEU A 189 -5.85 -13.60 1.26
N PRO A 190 -7.13 -13.62 1.68
CA PRO A 190 -8.26 -13.72 0.75
C PRO A 190 -8.31 -12.58 -0.27
N VAL A 191 -7.96 -11.35 0.13
CA VAL A 191 -7.90 -10.20 -0.78
C VAL A 191 -6.81 -10.42 -1.84
N ALA A 192 -5.62 -10.86 -1.43
CA ALA A 192 -4.56 -11.21 -2.35
C ALA A 192 -5.00 -12.32 -3.33
N GLY A 193 -5.63 -13.38 -2.81
CA GLY A 193 -6.18 -14.48 -3.63
C GLY A 193 -7.22 -14.00 -4.64
N ALA A 194 -8.13 -13.11 -4.23
CA ALA A 194 -9.12 -12.48 -5.10
C ALA A 194 -8.47 -11.63 -6.20
N VAL A 195 -7.43 -10.85 -5.88
CA VAL A 195 -6.68 -10.04 -6.85
C VAL A 195 -5.94 -10.92 -7.85
N VAL A 196 -5.26 -12.00 -7.41
CA VAL A 196 -4.63 -12.97 -8.32
C VAL A 196 -5.66 -13.63 -9.23
N PHE A 197 -6.79 -14.04 -8.66
CA PHE A 197 -7.86 -14.70 -9.41
C PHE A 197 -8.40 -13.78 -10.52
N GLU A 198 -8.77 -12.54 -10.20
CA GLU A 198 -9.27 -11.58 -11.20
C GLU A 198 -8.18 -11.18 -12.21
N GLY A 199 -6.94 -11.01 -11.74
CA GLY A 199 -5.78 -10.78 -12.61
C GLY A 199 -5.62 -11.86 -13.66
N ARG A 200 -5.68 -13.14 -13.26
CA ARG A 200 -5.62 -14.28 -14.19
C ARG A 200 -6.83 -14.34 -15.11
N ARG A 201 -8.03 -14.14 -14.56
CA ARG A 201 -9.29 -14.19 -15.30
C ARG A 201 -9.32 -13.18 -16.44
N PHE A 202 -8.86 -11.96 -16.19
CA PHE A 202 -8.86 -10.87 -17.19
C PHE A 202 -7.54 -10.79 -17.99
N GLY A 203 -6.59 -11.71 -17.77
CA GLY A 203 -5.28 -11.66 -18.44
C GLY A 203 -4.40 -10.48 -18.00
N VAL A 204 -4.73 -9.83 -16.88
CA VAL A 204 -4.04 -8.66 -16.34
C VAL A 204 -2.86 -9.12 -15.48
N ARG A 205 -1.71 -9.33 -16.12
CA ARG A 205 -0.50 -9.83 -15.45
C ARG A 205 0.01 -8.92 -14.33
N TRP A 206 -0.17 -7.60 -14.45
CA TRP A 206 0.31 -6.66 -13.46
C TRP A 206 -0.46 -6.73 -12.13
N ALA A 207 -1.65 -7.34 -12.10
CA ALA A 207 -2.41 -7.57 -10.86
C ALA A 207 -1.68 -8.52 -9.88
N LEU A 208 -0.68 -9.29 -10.35
CA LEU A 208 0.15 -10.11 -9.47
C LEU A 208 0.98 -9.27 -8.50
N LEU A 209 1.37 -8.04 -8.87
CA LEU A 209 2.17 -7.14 -8.02
C LEU A 209 1.42 -6.66 -6.77
N PRO A 210 0.22 -6.05 -6.86
CA PRO A 210 -0.54 -5.67 -5.67
C PRO A 210 -0.94 -6.91 -4.84
N ALA A 211 -1.21 -8.05 -5.48
CA ALA A 211 -1.49 -9.27 -4.75
C ALA A 211 -0.29 -9.79 -3.95
N SER A 212 0.90 -9.82 -4.55
CA SER A 212 2.12 -10.21 -3.84
C SER A 212 2.47 -9.22 -2.73
N ALA A 213 2.18 -7.93 -2.92
CA ALA A 213 2.36 -6.91 -1.88
C ALA A 213 1.44 -7.17 -0.69
N LEU A 214 0.18 -7.55 -0.92
CA LEU A 214 -0.75 -7.92 0.15
C LEU A 214 -0.30 -9.17 0.92
N VAL A 215 0.24 -10.18 0.22
CA VAL A 215 0.85 -11.36 0.86
C VAL A 215 2.07 -10.96 1.67
N MET A 216 2.91 -10.06 1.15
CA MET A 216 4.08 -9.56 1.83
C MET A 216 3.70 -8.82 3.12
N VAL A 217 2.74 -7.90 3.05
CA VAL A 217 2.22 -7.20 4.24
C VAL A 217 1.63 -8.20 5.24
N SER A 218 0.88 -9.20 4.78
CA SER A 218 0.38 -10.27 5.67
C SER A 218 1.53 -11.02 6.35
N LEU A 219 2.60 -11.35 5.63
CA LEU A 219 3.78 -12.00 6.21
C LEU A 219 4.47 -11.10 7.25
N GLU A 220 4.65 -9.81 6.96
CA GLU A 220 5.21 -8.83 7.90
C GLU A 220 4.37 -8.75 9.19
N LEU A 221 3.05 -8.67 9.06
CA LEU A 221 2.15 -8.70 10.21
C LEU A 221 2.26 -10.03 10.97
N ALA A 222 2.38 -11.17 10.28
CA ALA A 222 2.52 -12.47 10.93
C ALA A 222 3.82 -12.54 11.76
N ILE A 223 4.94 -12.10 11.20
CA ILE A 223 6.22 -11.99 11.92
C ILE A 223 6.06 -11.04 13.11
N ALA A 224 5.28 -9.96 12.94
CA ALA A 224 5.15 -8.91 13.96
C ALA A 224 4.49 -9.43 15.23
N THR A 225 3.57 -10.38 15.07
CA THR A 225 2.94 -11.05 16.20
C THR A 225 3.86 -11.99 16.98
N GLN A 226 4.99 -12.40 16.40
CA GLN A 226 5.92 -13.35 17.02
C GLN A 226 7.14 -12.64 17.62
N GLU A 227 7.70 -11.63 16.96
CA GLU A 227 8.99 -11.02 17.33
C GLU A 227 8.95 -9.49 17.38
N PRO A 228 7.98 -8.85 18.07
CA PRO A 228 7.66 -7.42 17.92
C PRO A 228 8.85 -6.47 18.17
N GLY A 229 9.81 -6.86 18.99
CA GLY A 229 11.00 -6.07 19.31
C GLY A 229 12.13 -6.16 18.29
N ASN A 230 12.08 -7.09 17.33
CA ASN A 230 13.17 -7.32 16.39
C ASN A 230 12.86 -6.74 15.01
N VAL A 231 13.23 -5.47 14.82
CA VAL A 231 13.01 -4.72 13.57
C VAL A 231 13.55 -5.44 12.33
N GLN A 232 14.67 -6.17 12.48
CA GLN A 232 15.35 -6.82 11.35
C GLN A 232 14.54 -7.98 10.75
N PHE A 233 13.73 -8.65 11.56
CA PHE A 233 12.85 -9.71 11.05
C PHE A 233 11.78 -9.18 10.10
N TYR A 234 11.42 -7.89 10.20
CA TYR A 234 10.49 -7.24 9.27
C TYR A 234 11.17 -6.69 8.03
N THR A 235 12.33 -6.07 8.22
CA THR A 235 12.92 -5.33 7.11
C THR A 235 13.60 -6.23 6.09
N LEU A 236 14.08 -7.41 6.48
CA LEU A 236 14.74 -8.35 5.57
C LEU A 236 13.78 -8.97 4.54
N PRO A 237 12.63 -9.56 4.92
CA PRO A 237 11.67 -10.07 3.94
C PRO A 237 11.10 -8.95 3.04
N ALA A 238 10.76 -7.79 3.61
CA ALA A 238 10.32 -6.63 2.86
C ALA A 238 11.36 -6.16 1.83
N ALA A 239 12.65 -6.07 2.23
CA ALA A 239 13.72 -5.68 1.33
C ALA A 239 13.92 -6.68 0.18
N VAL A 240 13.93 -7.98 0.49
CA VAL A 240 14.05 -9.03 -0.52
C VAL A 240 12.89 -8.93 -1.51
N TYR A 241 11.67 -8.74 -1.01
CA TYR A 241 10.48 -8.53 -1.85
C TYR A 241 10.62 -7.32 -2.77
N VAL A 242 10.96 -6.15 -2.22
CA VAL A 242 11.12 -4.90 -2.99
C VAL A 242 12.24 -5.03 -4.03
N ALA A 243 13.36 -5.68 -3.69
CA ALA A 243 14.45 -5.95 -4.62
C ALA A 243 13.99 -6.85 -5.78
N LEU A 244 13.27 -7.93 -5.49
CA LEU A 244 12.73 -8.83 -6.52
C LEU A 244 11.74 -8.12 -7.44
N VAL A 245 10.85 -7.29 -6.89
CA VAL A 245 9.93 -6.46 -7.70
C VAL A 245 10.72 -5.52 -8.61
N GLY A 246 11.75 -4.85 -8.10
CA GLY A 246 12.65 -4.02 -8.91
C GLY A 246 13.34 -4.81 -10.03
N LEU A 247 13.81 -6.02 -9.76
CA LEU A 247 14.44 -6.86 -10.80
C LEU A 247 13.43 -7.31 -11.88
N MET A 248 12.19 -7.61 -11.49
CA MET A 248 11.14 -8.00 -12.44
C MET A 248 10.74 -6.81 -13.34
N THR A 249 10.63 -5.60 -12.79
CA THR A 249 10.27 -4.40 -13.57
C THR A 249 11.39 -3.91 -14.48
N ARG A 250 12.66 -4.19 -14.13
CA ARG A 250 13.82 -3.94 -15.02
C ARG A 250 13.69 -4.63 -16.37
N SER A 251 13.06 -5.82 -16.42
CA SER A 251 12.94 -6.60 -17.66
C SER A 251 12.00 -5.98 -18.70
N SER A 252 11.06 -5.14 -18.28
CA SER A 252 10.09 -4.48 -19.17
C SER A 252 10.57 -3.12 -19.69
N GLU A 253 11.42 -2.42 -18.93
CA GLU A 253 11.97 -1.13 -19.31
C GLU A 253 13.34 -1.30 -19.97
N ARG A 254 13.36 -1.48 -21.29
CA ARG A 254 14.61 -1.42 -22.06
C ARG A 254 15.22 -0.03 -21.96
N LEU A 255 16.29 0.09 -21.19
CA LEU A 255 17.38 1.08 -21.35
C LEU A 255 16.91 2.52 -21.64
N SER A 256 15.98 3.07 -20.84
CA SER A 256 15.86 4.53 -20.78
C SER A 256 17.01 5.09 -19.94
N ASP A 257 17.48 6.29 -20.29
CA ASP A 257 18.65 6.92 -19.67
C ASP A 257 18.36 7.56 -18.30
N ASP A 258 17.09 7.54 -17.87
CA ASP A 258 16.62 8.12 -16.61
C ASP A 258 16.58 7.08 -15.49
N ILE A 259 16.53 7.55 -14.23
CA ILE A 259 16.36 6.68 -13.07
C ILE A 259 14.98 6.02 -13.16
N GLY A 260 14.95 4.76 -13.58
CA GLY A 260 13.72 3.98 -13.67
C GLY A 260 13.21 3.58 -12.27
N TRP A 261 11.92 3.26 -12.17
CA TRP A 261 11.31 2.80 -10.92
C TRP A 261 12.03 1.59 -10.32
N HIS A 262 12.56 0.71 -11.17
CA HIS A 262 13.33 -0.46 -10.73
C HIS A 262 14.59 -0.08 -9.91
N GLU A 263 15.21 1.05 -10.22
CA GLU A 263 16.40 1.56 -9.52
C GLU A 263 16.04 2.14 -8.17
N VAL A 264 14.95 2.92 -8.11
CA VAL A 264 14.39 3.42 -6.85
C VAL A 264 14.06 2.26 -5.92
N LEU A 265 13.42 1.21 -6.43
CA LEU A 265 13.10 0.02 -5.64
C LEU A 265 14.36 -0.69 -5.11
N GLN A 266 15.42 -0.80 -5.91
CA GLN A 266 16.69 -1.39 -5.45
C GLN A 266 17.33 -0.57 -4.32
N VAL A 267 17.32 0.76 -4.43
CA VAL A 267 17.84 1.65 -3.37
C VAL A 267 16.98 1.54 -2.11
N VAL A 268 15.65 1.51 -2.25
CA VAL A 268 14.72 1.32 -1.12
C VAL A 268 14.96 -0.04 -0.44
N ALA A 269 15.12 -1.11 -1.21
CA ALA A 269 15.43 -2.44 -0.68
C ALA A 269 16.76 -2.45 0.08
N ALA A 270 17.81 -1.86 -0.47
CA ALA A 270 19.09 -1.73 0.21
C ALA A 270 18.96 -0.89 1.50
N GLY A 271 18.18 0.18 1.47
CA GLY A 271 17.88 0.98 2.65
C GLY A 271 17.15 0.19 3.73
N LEU A 272 16.14 -0.60 3.37
CA LEU A 272 15.42 -1.47 4.31
C LEU A 272 16.35 -2.51 4.98
N LEU A 273 17.30 -3.08 4.25
CA LEU A 273 18.30 -3.98 4.85
C LEU A 273 19.24 -3.26 5.80
N VAL A 274 19.82 -2.16 5.34
CA VAL A 274 20.98 -1.54 5.98
C VAL A 274 20.58 -0.63 7.13
N LEU A 275 19.50 0.15 7.01
CA LEU A 275 19.18 1.22 7.97
C LEU A 275 18.96 0.73 9.41
N PRO A 276 18.18 -0.34 9.67
CA PRO A 276 17.96 -0.81 11.04
C PRO A 276 19.26 -1.25 11.71
N GLN A 277 20.13 -1.94 10.97
CA GLN A 277 21.43 -2.34 11.47
C GLN A 277 22.39 -1.16 11.60
N ALA A 278 22.29 -0.16 10.71
CA ALA A 278 23.06 1.07 10.81
C ALA A 278 22.75 1.77 12.13
N GLU A 279 21.48 1.97 12.45
CA GLU A 279 21.04 2.59 13.71
C GLU A 279 21.62 1.87 14.93
N GLN A 280 21.42 0.55 15.04
CA GLN A 280 21.99 -0.27 16.13
C GLN A 280 23.51 -0.31 16.11
N GLY A 281 24.06 -0.23 14.91
CA GLY A 281 25.45 0.07 14.67
C GLY A 281 25.80 1.29 15.48
N PHE A 282 25.22 2.47 15.16
CA PHE A 282 25.57 3.83 15.62
C PHE A 282 25.42 4.09 17.12
N GLU A 283 24.76 3.20 17.84
CA GLU A 283 24.69 3.24 19.30
C GLU A 283 26.04 2.94 19.99
N PRO A 284 26.26 3.47 21.22
CA PRO A 284 27.40 3.10 22.05
C PRO A 284 27.44 1.59 22.31
N GLY A 285 28.56 0.93 21.99
CA GLY A 285 28.68 -0.53 22.10
C GLY A 285 28.18 -1.32 20.88
N GLY A 286 27.64 -0.67 19.85
CA GLY A 286 27.14 -1.28 18.62
C GLY A 286 28.20 -1.81 17.65
N ALA A 287 29.45 -2.02 18.09
CA ALA A 287 30.56 -2.45 17.23
C ALA A 287 30.29 -3.81 16.53
N ARG A 288 29.59 -4.72 17.22
CA ARG A 288 29.14 -5.99 16.65
C ARG A 288 28.26 -5.78 15.42
N TRP A 289 27.30 -4.85 15.49
CA TRP A 289 26.40 -4.51 14.39
C TRP A 289 27.14 -3.82 13.25
N GLY A 290 28.16 -3.01 13.55
CA GLY A 290 29.07 -2.47 12.55
C GLY A 290 29.77 -3.54 11.72
N LEU A 291 30.15 -4.68 12.32
CA LEU A 291 30.73 -5.81 11.59
C LEU A 291 29.69 -6.54 10.74
N VAL A 292 28.47 -6.74 11.26
CA VAL A 292 27.36 -7.33 10.49
C VAL A 292 27.07 -6.48 9.24
N LEU A 293 26.95 -5.16 9.40
CA LEU A 293 26.77 -4.23 8.28
C LEU A 293 27.88 -4.29 7.24
N LEU A 294 29.13 -4.50 7.67
CA LEU A 294 30.24 -4.66 6.74
C LEU A 294 30.05 -5.93 5.89
N ILE A 295 29.68 -7.04 6.52
CA ILE A 295 29.38 -8.30 5.82
C ILE A 295 28.21 -8.12 4.88
N GLU A 296 27.13 -7.46 5.32
CA GLU A 296 25.97 -7.17 4.47
C GLU A 296 26.32 -6.26 3.30
N GLY A 297 27.13 -5.23 3.51
CA GLY A 297 27.63 -4.36 2.45
C GLY A 297 28.44 -5.14 1.40
N ILE A 298 29.32 -6.05 1.84
CA ILE A 298 30.08 -6.92 0.93
C ILE A 298 29.14 -7.88 0.16
N ALA A 299 28.17 -8.48 0.85
CA ALA A 299 27.19 -9.36 0.22
C ALA A 299 26.34 -8.61 -0.82
N LEU A 300 25.85 -7.41 -0.49
CA LEU A 300 25.13 -6.52 -1.40
C LEU A 300 25.98 -6.15 -2.62
N LEU A 301 27.27 -5.86 -2.43
CA LEU A 301 28.19 -5.58 -3.53
C LEU A 301 28.36 -6.81 -4.44
N GLY A 302 28.50 -8.00 -3.87
CA GLY A 302 28.58 -9.26 -4.62
C GLY A 302 27.31 -9.51 -5.44
N VAL A 303 26.13 -9.35 -4.84
CA VAL A 303 24.84 -9.45 -5.54
C VAL A 303 24.74 -8.40 -6.65
N ALA A 304 25.21 -7.17 -6.39
CA ALA A 304 25.19 -6.10 -7.39
C ALA A 304 26.05 -6.41 -8.62
N ILE A 305 27.22 -7.02 -8.41
CA ILE A 305 28.11 -7.46 -9.48
C ILE A 305 27.47 -8.59 -10.28
N VAL A 306 26.92 -9.62 -9.60
CA VAL A 306 26.28 -10.77 -10.26
C VAL A 306 25.06 -10.34 -11.09
N LEU A 307 24.26 -9.42 -10.57
CA LEU A 307 23.06 -8.92 -11.25
C LEU A 307 23.33 -7.73 -12.19
N ASN A 308 24.58 -7.26 -12.23
CA ASN A 308 25.01 -6.06 -12.94
C ASN A 308 24.05 -4.88 -12.68
N THR A 309 23.81 -4.57 -11.40
CA THR A 309 22.90 -3.51 -10.93
C THR A 309 23.68 -2.33 -10.35
N ARG A 310 23.75 -1.23 -11.11
CA ARG A 310 24.56 -0.05 -10.75
C ARG A 310 24.17 0.56 -9.40
N TRP A 311 22.89 0.70 -9.11
CA TRP A 311 22.43 1.39 -7.89
C TRP A 311 22.54 0.51 -6.65
N LEU A 312 22.38 -0.80 -6.80
CA LEU A 312 22.68 -1.74 -5.72
C LEU A 312 24.17 -1.68 -5.34
N ALA A 313 25.07 -1.58 -6.34
CA ALA A 313 26.50 -1.41 -6.09
C ALA A 313 26.78 -0.09 -5.36
N VAL A 314 26.17 1.02 -5.80
CA VAL A 314 26.28 2.32 -5.13
C VAL A 314 25.80 2.24 -3.68
N SER A 315 24.65 1.64 -3.42
CA SER A 315 24.14 1.44 -2.06
C SER A 315 25.09 0.60 -1.22
N ALA A 316 25.65 -0.49 -1.77
CA ALA A 316 26.62 -1.33 -1.07
C ALA A 316 27.90 -0.55 -0.71
N VAL A 317 28.44 0.23 -1.65
CA VAL A 317 29.62 1.07 -1.40
C VAL A 317 29.33 2.14 -0.37
N ALA A 318 28.16 2.78 -0.43
CA ALA A 318 27.73 3.75 0.57
C ALA A 318 27.66 3.12 1.97
N THR A 319 27.10 1.91 2.09
CA THR A 319 27.05 1.15 3.35
C THR A 319 28.45 0.85 3.88
N ILE A 320 29.32 0.25 3.06
CA ILE A 320 30.70 -0.09 3.46
C ILE A 320 31.46 1.16 3.88
N SER A 321 31.29 2.27 3.14
CA SER A 321 31.96 3.55 3.43
C SER A 321 31.44 4.18 4.73
N GLY A 322 30.13 4.14 4.97
CA GLY A 322 29.54 4.63 6.22
C GLY A 322 30.03 3.85 7.44
N VAL A 323 30.09 2.52 7.33
CA VAL A 323 30.65 1.64 8.37
C VAL A 323 32.13 1.93 8.60
N ALA A 324 32.90 2.09 7.53
CA ALA A 324 34.32 2.42 7.59
C ALA A 324 34.58 3.75 8.30
N LEU A 325 33.89 4.81 7.88
CA LEU A 325 33.99 6.13 8.48
C LEU A 325 33.68 6.08 9.98
N ARG A 326 32.67 5.30 10.35
CA ARG A 326 32.29 5.11 11.73
C ARG A 326 33.35 4.37 12.55
N PHE A 327 33.97 3.32 12.01
CA PHE A 327 35.07 2.63 12.68
C PHE A 327 36.28 3.56 12.87
N LEU A 328 36.60 4.39 11.88
CA LEU A 328 37.65 5.41 12.01
C LEU A 328 37.34 6.42 13.11
N TRP A 329 36.10 6.90 13.17
CA TRP A 329 35.64 7.84 14.18
C TRP A 329 35.72 7.27 15.59
N VAL A 330 35.22 6.04 15.80
CA VAL A 330 35.27 5.36 17.09
C VAL A 330 36.71 5.09 17.52
N ASN A 331 37.55 4.62 16.58
CA ASN A 331 38.93 4.27 16.91
C ASN A 331 39.76 5.49 17.30
N ARG A 332 39.54 6.64 16.65
CA ARG A 332 40.17 7.92 17.03
C ARG A 332 39.98 8.27 18.51
N ASN A 333 38.87 7.83 19.11
CA ASN A 333 38.49 8.20 20.47
C ASN A 333 38.75 7.10 21.50
N THR A 334 39.08 5.87 21.09
CA THR A 334 39.08 4.71 22.01
C THR A 334 40.25 3.73 21.83
N ASP A 335 41.03 3.80 20.75
CA ASP A 335 42.13 2.86 20.43
C ASP A 335 41.74 1.35 20.47
N LEU A 336 40.44 1.05 20.34
CA LEU A 336 39.90 -0.31 20.48
C LEU A 336 40.08 -1.17 19.24
N VAL A 337 40.25 -0.57 18.05
CA VAL A 337 40.29 -1.27 16.77
C VAL A 337 41.74 -1.35 16.27
N PRO A 338 42.28 -2.56 16.04
CA PRO A 338 43.64 -2.71 15.51
C PRO A 338 43.83 -2.00 14.16
N TYR A 339 44.96 -1.33 13.97
CA TYR A 339 45.29 -0.57 12.74
C TYR A 339 45.13 -1.39 11.45
N TRP A 340 45.48 -2.68 11.47
CA TRP A 340 45.36 -3.55 10.30
C TRP A 340 43.90 -3.74 9.86
N VAL A 341 42.93 -3.70 10.78
CA VAL A 341 41.50 -3.73 10.47
C VAL A 341 41.10 -2.45 9.74
N MET A 342 41.56 -1.29 10.24
CA MET A 342 41.29 0.00 9.59
C MET A 342 41.86 0.05 8.16
N LEU A 343 43.08 -0.46 7.98
CA LEU A 343 43.72 -0.51 6.66
C LEU A 343 42.98 -1.46 5.70
N ALA A 344 42.53 -2.61 6.18
CA ALA A 344 41.70 -3.53 5.39
C ALA A 344 40.39 -2.86 4.97
N VAL A 345 39.70 -2.20 5.90
CA VAL A 345 38.44 -1.50 5.64
C VAL A 345 38.62 -0.36 4.64
N ALA A 346 39.66 0.47 4.79
CA ALA A 346 39.98 1.52 3.83
C ALA A 346 40.29 0.96 2.43
N GLY A 347 41.03 -0.15 2.37
CA GLY A 347 41.30 -0.88 1.12
C GLY A 347 40.02 -1.38 0.44
N PHE A 348 39.08 -1.94 1.21
CA PHE A 348 37.78 -2.39 0.70
C PHE A 348 36.94 -1.22 0.16
N VAL A 349 36.91 -0.08 0.85
CA VAL A 349 36.22 1.13 0.37
C VAL A 349 36.80 1.59 -0.96
N LEU A 350 38.12 1.70 -1.07
CA LEU A 350 38.80 2.10 -2.31
C LEU A 350 38.52 1.13 -3.45
N LEU A 351 38.56 -0.18 -3.17
CA LEU A 351 38.25 -1.22 -4.15
C LEU A 351 36.79 -1.14 -4.61
N ALA A 352 35.86 -0.96 -3.68
CA ALA A 352 34.43 -0.83 -3.97
C ALA A 352 34.14 0.42 -4.81
N ILE A 353 34.76 1.56 -4.50
CA ILE A 353 34.69 2.79 -5.30
C ILE A 353 35.25 2.54 -6.69
N GLY A 354 36.46 1.97 -6.80
CA GLY A 354 37.09 1.64 -8.09
C GLY A 354 36.21 0.73 -8.94
N MET A 355 35.63 -0.32 -8.35
CA MET A 355 34.72 -1.22 -9.03
C MET A 355 33.45 -0.52 -9.51
N THR A 356 32.89 0.37 -8.70
CA THR A 356 31.70 1.16 -9.07
C THR A 356 31.99 2.11 -10.22
N VAL A 357 33.15 2.76 -10.21
CA VAL A 357 33.63 3.60 -11.31
C VAL A 357 33.77 2.77 -12.60
N LEU A 358 34.33 1.56 -12.52
CA LEU A 358 34.45 0.66 -13.66
C LEU A 358 33.09 0.21 -14.21
N LEU A 359 32.15 -0.14 -13.33
CA LEU A 359 30.77 -0.53 -13.71
C LEU A 359 29.99 0.64 -14.34
N GLN A 360 30.30 1.88 -13.95
CA GLN A 360 29.66 3.08 -14.49
C GLN A 360 30.44 3.74 -15.64
N ARG A 361 31.48 3.10 -16.16
CA ARG A 361 32.35 3.67 -17.20
C ARG A 361 31.57 4.19 -18.41
N GLU A 362 30.60 3.42 -18.92
CA GLU A 362 29.78 3.82 -20.06
C GLU A 362 28.91 5.04 -19.76
N TRP A 363 28.41 5.17 -18.52
CA TRP A 363 27.67 6.35 -18.10
C TRP A 363 28.61 7.56 -18.02
N TRP A 364 29.81 7.38 -17.47
CA TRP A 364 30.81 8.44 -17.39
C TRP A 364 31.24 8.93 -18.78
N ASP A 365 31.50 8.02 -19.70
CA ASP A 365 31.85 8.34 -21.09
C ASP A 365 30.70 9.08 -21.78
N ARG A 366 29.44 8.67 -21.57
CA ARG A 366 28.27 9.38 -22.09
C ARG A 366 28.08 10.76 -21.47
N SER A 367 28.22 10.90 -20.15
CA SER A 367 28.16 12.18 -19.45
C SER A 367 29.26 13.12 -19.93
N ARG A 368 30.48 12.61 -20.11
CA ARG A 368 31.61 13.33 -20.71
C ARG A 368 31.28 13.79 -22.13
N LEU A 369 30.74 12.92 -22.98
CA LEU A 369 30.34 13.29 -24.34
C LEU A 369 29.21 14.33 -24.37
N ARG A 370 28.21 14.22 -23.49
CA ARG A 370 27.16 15.24 -23.32
C ARG A 370 27.76 16.58 -22.89
N LEU A 371 28.70 16.55 -21.95
CA LEU A 371 29.40 17.75 -21.52
C LEU A 371 30.14 18.38 -22.69
N VAL A 372 30.99 17.61 -23.38
CA VAL A 372 31.76 18.09 -24.54
C VAL A 372 30.84 18.65 -25.63
N ARG A 373 29.68 18.02 -25.89
CA ARG A 373 28.68 18.56 -26.82
C ARG A 373 28.11 19.88 -26.35
N ARG A 374 27.70 20.01 -25.07
CA ARG A 374 27.22 21.27 -24.49
C ARG A 374 28.29 22.36 -24.55
N TRP A 375 29.54 22.02 -24.27
CA TRP A 375 30.68 22.94 -24.37
C TRP A 375 30.93 23.39 -25.81
N ARG A 376 30.87 22.48 -26.79
CA ARG A 376 30.98 22.85 -28.21
C ARG A 376 29.80 23.70 -28.68
N GLN A 377 28.58 23.40 -28.22
CA GLN A 377 27.39 24.18 -28.57
C GLN A 377 27.39 25.56 -27.90
N GLY A 378 27.82 25.65 -26.63
CA GLY A 378 28.01 26.92 -25.92
C GLY A 378 29.14 27.76 -26.50
N ALA A 379 30.23 27.14 -26.97
CA ALA A 379 31.29 27.83 -27.68
C ALA A 379 30.86 28.38 -29.06
N VAL A 380 29.89 27.72 -29.72
CA VAL A 380 29.31 28.21 -30.99
C VAL A 380 28.27 29.33 -30.76
N GLY A 381 27.73 29.46 -29.54
CA GLY A 381 26.83 30.56 -29.14
C GLY A 381 27.51 31.72 -28.39
N ALA A 382 28.82 31.64 -28.13
CA ALA A 382 29.57 32.66 -27.40
C ALA A 382 30.19 33.75 -28.32
N ASP A 383 30.03 33.63 -29.64
CA ASP A 383 30.40 34.66 -30.62
C ASP A 383 29.29 35.73 -30.83
N THR A 384 28.17 35.62 -30.12
CA THR A 384 27.20 36.72 -30.00
C THR A 384 27.47 37.50 -28.72
N GLU A 385 27.81 38.78 -28.88
CA GLU A 385 28.34 39.81 -27.94
C GLU A 385 27.84 39.89 -26.47
N ASP A 386 26.93 39.04 -26.02
CA ASP A 386 26.37 39.12 -24.67
C ASP A 386 27.06 38.12 -23.71
N GLY A 387 27.84 38.66 -22.78
CA GLY A 387 28.69 37.93 -21.84
C GLY A 387 28.03 36.73 -21.15
N VAL A 388 28.71 35.57 -21.24
CA VAL A 388 28.27 34.32 -20.61
C VAL A 388 28.41 34.42 -19.08
N PRO A 389 27.37 34.09 -18.29
CA PRO A 389 27.47 34.07 -16.84
C PRO A 389 28.39 32.93 -16.37
N LEU A 390 29.40 33.28 -15.58
CA LEU A 390 30.43 32.43 -14.97
C LEU A 390 29.86 31.19 -14.21
N LEU A 391 28.56 31.20 -13.89
CA LEU A 391 27.81 30.11 -13.26
C LEU A 391 27.68 28.84 -14.13
N ALA A 392 27.73 28.95 -15.47
CA ALA A 392 27.63 27.79 -16.35
C ALA A 392 28.87 26.87 -16.29
N LEU A 393 30.03 27.43 -15.92
CA LEU A 393 31.32 26.73 -15.82
C LEU A 393 31.46 25.87 -14.54
N LEU A 394 30.70 26.19 -13.48
CA LEU A 394 30.81 25.52 -12.17
C LEU A 394 29.94 24.27 -12.03
N THR A 395 28.92 24.10 -12.87
CA THR A 395 27.96 22.99 -12.75
C THR A 395 28.53 21.57 -12.98
N PRO A 396 29.52 21.31 -13.86
CA PRO A 396 30.03 19.95 -14.04
C PRO A 396 31.12 19.56 -13.04
N LEU A 397 31.71 20.52 -12.32
CA LEU A 397 32.72 20.27 -11.30
C LEU A 397 32.11 20.06 -9.90
N ALA A 398 30.84 20.38 -9.71
CA ALA A 398 30.15 20.27 -8.44
C ALA A 398 30.31 18.88 -7.76
N PRO A 399 30.05 17.73 -8.41
CA PRO A 399 30.17 16.43 -7.72
C PRO A 399 31.62 16.07 -7.37
N VAL A 400 32.61 16.51 -8.16
CA VAL A 400 34.03 16.28 -7.88
C VAL A 400 34.50 17.19 -6.74
N LEU A 401 34.06 18.45 -6.71
CA LEU A 401 34.35 19.40 -5.64
C LEU A 401 33.64 19.03 -4.33
N THR A 402 32.44 18.43 -4.37
CA THR A 402 31.78 17.91 -3.16
C THR A 402 32.55 16.73 -2.56
N ILE A 403 33.08 15.83 -3.40
CA ILE A 403 33.91 14.70 -2.94
C ILE A 403 35.24 15.21 -2.35
N VAL A 404 35.88 16.19 -3.00
CA VAL A 404 37.12 16.79 -2.49
C VAL A 404 36.89 17.53 -1.16
N ALA A 405 35.85 18.36 -1.07
CA ALA A 405 35.51 19.11 0.16
C ALA A 405 35.21 18.19 1.35
N ILE A 406 34.51 17.06 1.13
CA ILE A 406 34.25 16.06 2.18
C ILE A 406 35.55 15.39 2.65
N THR A 407 36.55 15.24 1.77
CA THR A 407 37.83 14.58 2.12
C THR A 407 38.90 15.50 2.69
N THR A 408 38.86 16.81 2.42
CA THR A 408 39.89 17.75 2.88
C THR A 408 39.56 18.46 4.19
N GLY A 409 38.31 18.40 4.67
CA GLY A 409 37.96 18.87 6.01
C GLY A 409 38.11 20.37 6.24
N ASP A 410 37.88 21.17 5.19
CA ASP A 410 37.72 22.64 5.26
C ASP A 410 36.26 23.03 4.99
#